data_AF-A0AAJ3ED61-F1
#
_entry.id   AF-A0AAJ3ED61-F1
#
_cell.length_a   1.000
_cell.length_b   1.000
_cell.length_c   1.000
_cell.angle_alpha   90.00
_cell.angle_beta   90.00
_cell.angle_gamma   90.00
#
_symmetry.space_group_name_H-M   'P 1'
#
loop_
_entity.id
_entity.type
_entity.pdbx_description
1 polymer ?
#
loop_
_entity_poly.entity_id
_entity_poly.type
_entity_poly.pdbx_seq_one_letter_code
_entity_poly.pdbx_strand_id
1 'polypeptide(L)'
;MNQELSNEAALQEFQLAMPLEASMMAVLEPMGYWARTLHNLMYENNPQMMLTLHEAGTLSSYLNEQEELLIGQARQLEKEYRIKNPLQQPVAHLTRAQWYNQAKSFAAESLLNSLNQQMQSLREEPQGTAKH
;
A
#
# COMPACT_ATOMS: atom_id res chain seq x y z
N MET A 1 6.84 32.80 24.31
CA MET A 1 5.80 31.78 24.05
C MET A 1 5.05 32.03 22.73
N ASN A 2 5.68 32.66 21.71
CA ASN A 2 5.01 33.07 20.46
C ASN A 2 5.68 32.52 19.18
N GLN A 3 6.76 31.73 19.29
CA GLN A 3 7.47 31.20 18.12
C GLN A 3 6.90 29.85 17.63
N GLU A 4 6.32 29.04 18.52
CA GLU A 4 5.76 27.72 18.17
C GLU A 4 4.44 27.85 17.39
N LEU A 5 3.54 28.75 17.81
CA LEU A 5 2.29 29.07 17.11
C LEU A 5 2.53 29.64 15.70
N SER A 6 3.64 30.37 15.51
CA SER A 6 4.01 30.94 14.21
C SER A 6 4.52 29.88 13.23
N ASN A 7 5.14 28.80 13.74
CA ASN A 7 5.60 27.69 12.90
C ASN A 7 4.43 26.77 12.50
N GLU A 8 3.47 26.52 13.39
CA GLU A 8 2.27 25.74 13.05
C GLU A 8 1.40 26.45 11.99
N ALA A 9 1.21 27.76 12.13
CA ALA A 9 0.47 28.55 11.14
C ALA A 9 1.18 28.59 9.78
N ALA A 10 2.51 28.74 9.76
CA ALA A 10 3.31 28.72 8.53
C ALA A 10 3.35 27.33 7.88
N LEU A 11 3.34 26.25 8.68
CA LEU A 11 3.21 24.88 8.19
C LEU A 11 1.82 24.63 7.60
N GLN A 12 0.76 25.13 8.23
CA GLN A 12 -0.60 25.07 7.69
C GLN A 12 -0.73 25.87 6.38
N GLU A 13 -0.17 27.07 6.31
CA GLU A 13 -0.15 27.87 5.07
C GLU A 13 0.65 27.20 3.96
N PHE A 14 1.78 26.58 4.28
CA PHE A 14 2.58 25.81 3.32
C PHE A 14 1.86 24.53 2.85
N GLN A 15 1.16 23.83 3.75
CA GLN A 15 0.32 22.68 3.42
C GLN A 15 -0.85 23.07 2.50
N LEU A 16 -1.41 24.26 2.66
CA LEU A 16 -2.47 24.81 1.80
C LEU A 16 -1.95 25.32 0.45
N ALA A 17 -0.66 25.64 0.34
CA ALA A 17 -0.03 26.13 -0.89
C ALA A 17 0.61 25.03 -1.75
N MET A 18 0.69 23.79 -1.25
CA MET A 18 1.22 22.68 -2.03
C MET A 18 0.24 22.24 -3.12
N PRO A 19 0.71 22.00 -4.36
CA PRO A 19 -0.07 21.29 -5.37
C PRO A 19 -0.60 19.97 -4.79
N LEU A 20 -1.83 19.62 -5.14
CA LEU A 20 -2.51 18.41 -4.65
C LEU A 20 -1.67 17.14 -4.87
N GLU A 21 -0.95 17.03 -5.99
CA GLU A 21 -0.04 15.90 -6.20
C GLU A 21 1.12 15.90 -5.20
N ALA A 22 1.65 17.07 -4.81
CA ALA A 22 2.73 17.19 -3.85
C ALA A 22 2.27 16.87 -2.41
N SER A 23 1.05 17.24 -2.03
CA SER A 23 0.48 16.92 -0.70
C SER A 23 0.22 15.42 -0.55
N MET A 24 -0.20 14.74 -1.62
CA MET A 24 -0.39 13.29 -1.63
C MET A 24 0.96 12.54 -1.55
N MET A 25 2.00 13.04 -2.23
CA MET A 25 3.35 12.47 -2.18
C MET A 25 4.04 12.64 -0.82
N ALA A 26 3.77 13.73 -0.07
CA ALA A 26 4.32 13.96 1.27
C ALA A 26 3.90 12.86 2.28
N VAL A 27 2.79 12.16 2.02
CA VAL A 27 2.30 11.06 2.86
C VAL A 27 3.24 9.84 2.83
N LEU A 28 4.13 9.72 1.84
CA LEU A 28 4.97 8.54 1.60
C LEU A 28 6.26 8.47 2.43
N GLU A 29 6.77 9.59 2.95
CA GLU A 29 8.09 9.64 3.59
C GLU A 29 8.26 8.71 4.80
N PRO A 30 7.24 8.49 5.67
CA PRO A 30 7.36 7.53 6.77
C PRO A 30 6.92 6.09 6.41
N MET A 31 6.39 5.83 5.21
CA MET A 31 5.68 4.59 4.90
C MET A 31 6.58 3.43 4.46
N GLY A 32 6.19 2.20 4.83
CA GLY A 32 6.89 1.00 4.40
C GLY A 32 6.53 0.56 2.98
N TYR A 33 7.08 -0.59 2.55
CA TYR A 33 6.99 -1.06 1.17
C TYR A 33 5.54 -1.22 0.70
N TRP A 34 4.70 -1.87 1.50
CA TRP A 34 3.33 -2.20 1.09
C TRP A 34 2.43 -0.97 1.03
N ALA A 35 2.58 -0.03 1.95
CA ALA A 35 1.86 1.25 1.91
C ALA A 35 2.24 2.06 0.66
N ARG A 36 3.53 2.14 0.32
CA ARG A 36 4.00 2.81 -0.90
C ARG A 36 3.49 2.13 -2.16
N THR A 37 3.52 0.81 -2.20
CA THR A 37 3.01 0.08 -3.36
C THR A 37 1.51 0.28 -3.52
N LEU A 38 0.74 0.20 -2.43
CA LEU A 38 -0.70 0.44 -2.48
C LEU A 38 -1.01 1.88 -2.92
N HIS A 39 -0.29 2.87 -2.39
CA HIS A 39 -0.41 4.26 -2.82
C HIS A 39 -0.22 4.40 -4.35
N ASN A 40 0.85 3.82 -4.90
CA ASN A 40 1.11 3.90 -6.34
C ASN A 40 0.02 3.19 -7.15
N LEU A 41 -0.44 2.02 -6.70
CA LEU A 41 -1.53 1.30 -7.35
C LEU A 41 -2.84 2.08 -7.33
N MET A 42 -3.17 2.73 -6.22
CA MET A 42 -4.33 3.59 -6.11
C MET A 42 -4.22 4.81 -7.03
N TYR A 43 -3.06 5.44 -7.08
CA TYR A 43 -2.80 6.57 -7.98
C TYR A 43 -2.99 6.18 -9.46
N GLU A 44 -2.47 5.02 -9.86
CA GLU A 44 -2.54 4.54 -11.25
C GLU A 44 -3.93 4.02 -11.64
N ASN A 45 -4.60 3.29 -10.74
CA ASN A 45 -5.82 2.53 -11.09
C ASN A 45 -7.12 3.14 -10.53
N ASN A 46 -7.06 3.88 -9.41
CA ASN A 46 -8.23 4.48 -8.77
C ASN A 46 -7.89 5.82 -8.06
N PRO A 47 -7.51 6.86 -8.82
CA PRO A 47 -7.12 8.15 -8.24
C PRO A 47 -8.27 8.84 -7.49
N GLN A 48 -9.53 8.54 -7.83
CA GLN A 48 -10.69 9.14 -7.17
C GLN A 48 -10.83 8.67 -5.71
N MET A 49 -10.64 7.38 -5.45
CA MET A 49 -10.63 6.84 -4.08
C MET A 49 -9.50 7.48 -3.26
N MET A 50 -8.32 7.61 -3.87
CA MET A 50 -7.16 8.22 -3.24
C MET A 50 -7.41 9.69 -2.88
N LEU A 51 -8.03 10.45 -3.80
CA LEU A 51 -8.45 11.83 -3.55
C LEU A 51 -9.46 11.93 -2.41
N THR A 52 -10.47 11.05 -2.40
CA THR A 52 -11.52 11.02 -1.37
C THR A 52 -10.91 10.80 0.02
N LEU A 53 -9.97 9.86 0.13
CA LEU A 53 -9.25 9.60 1.39
C LEU A 53 -8.32 10.75 1.78
N HIS A 54 -7.74 11.44 0.80
CA HIS A 54 -6.89 12.61 1.04
C HIS A 54 -7.72 13.79 1.57
N GLU A 55 -8.83 14.12 0.92
CA GLU A 55 -9.76 15.19 1.32
C GLU A 55 -10.38 14.91 2.70
N ALA A 56 -10.64 13.64 3.03
CA ALA A 56 -11.09 13.22 4.35
C ALA A 56 -9.98 13.26 5.42
N GLY A 57 -8.72 13.48 5.04
CA GLY A 57 -7.57 13.44 5.95
C GLY A 57 -7.21 12.04 6.48
N THR A 58 -7.76 10.98 5.89
CA THR A 58 -7.61 9.58 6.35
C THR A 58 -6.67 8.74 5.49
N LEU A 59 -6.06 9.31 4.44
CA LEU A 59 -5.20 8.56 3.52
C LEU A 59 -4.01 7.89 4.24
N SER A 60 -3.37 8.59 5.17
CA SER A 60 -2.20 8.06 5.88
C SER A 60 -2.55 6.88 6.80
N SER A 61 -3.61 7.03 7.61
CA SER A 61 -4.08 5.95 8.49
C SER A 61 -4.54 4.74 7.68
N TYR A 62 -5.29 4.97 6.60
CA TYR A 62 -5.71 3.91 5.69
C TYR A 62 -4.52 3.13 5.14
N LEU A 63 -3.50 3.82 4.59
CA LEU A 63 -2.33 3.15 4.02
C LEU A 63 -1.53 2.36 5.08
N ASN A 64 -1.43 2.84 6.32
CA ASN A 64 -0.77 2.13 7.42
C ASN A 64 -1.56 0.87 7.84
N GLU A 65 -2.87 0.97 7.98
CA GLU A 65 -3.73 -0.17 8.31
C GLU A 65 -3.64 -1.26 7.21
N GLN A 66 -3.66 -0.84 5.94
CA GLN A 66 -3.50 -1.76 4.82
C GLN A 66 -2.11 -2.38 4.78
N GLU A 67 -1.04 -1.65 5.14
CA GLU A 67 0.31 -2.20 5.23
C GLU A 67 0.39 -3.37 6.22
N GLU A 68 -0.16 -3.23 7.43
CA GLU A 68 -0.14 -4.31 8.42
C GLU A 68 -0.86 -5.56 7.91
N LEU A 69 -2.01 -5.38 7.26
CA LEU A 69 -2.78 -6.47 6.67
C LEU A 69 -1.98 -7.16 5.55
N LEU A 70 -1.36 -6.39 4.66
CA LEU A 70 -0.57 -6.91 3.55
C LEU A 70 0.68 -7.66 4.02
N ILE A 71 1.35 -7.18 5.07
CA ILE A 71 2.45 -7.90 5.72
C ILE A 71 1.96 -9.26 6.24
N GLY A 72 0.80 -9.29 6.89
CA GLY A 72 0.19 -10.52 7.39
C GLY A 72 -0.12 -11.51 6.27
N GLN A 73 -0.74 -11.04 5.19
CA GLN A 73 -1.07 -11.87 4.03
C GLN A 73 0.19 -12.39 3.32
N ALA A 74 1.24 -11.57 3.19
CA ALA A 74 2.49 -11.96 2.55
C ALA A 74 3.14 -13.13 3.31
N ARG A 75 3.21 -13.02 4.65
CA ARG A 75 3.73 -14.08 5.52
C ARG A 75 2.93 -15.37 5.41
N GLN A 76 1.61 -15.27 5.29
CA GLN A 76 0.74 -16.42 5.12
C GLN A 76 0.99 -17.12 3.78
N LEU A 77 1.09 -16.38 2.67
CA LEU A 77 1.41 -16.92 1.36
C LEU A 77 2.82 -17.54 1.30
N GLU A 78 3.82 -16.91 1.93
CA GLU A 78 5.16 -17.48 2.07
C GLU A 78 5.12 -18.84 2.80
N LYS A 79 4.31 -18.94 3.85
CA LYS A 79 4.14 -20.19 4.61
C LYS A 79 3.47 -21.25 3.73
N GLU A 80 2.40 -20.90 3.02
CA GLU A 80 1.70 -21.81 2.13
C GLU A 80 2.59 -22.31 0.99
N TYR A 81 3.36 -21.40 0.38
CA TYR A 81 4.33 -21.77 -0.66
C TYR A 81 5.33 -22.80 -0.14
N ARG A 82 5.90 -22.58 1.05
CA ARG A 82 6.89 -23.50 1.64
C ARG A 82 6.31 -24.85 2.03
N ILE A 83 5.02 -24.90 2.41
CA ILE A 83 4.31 -26.16 2.67
C ILE A 83 4.11 -26.94 1.35
N LYS A 84 3.70 -26.25 0.28
CA LYS A 84 3.47 -26.86 -1.04
C LYS A 84 4.76 -27.25 -1.76
N ASN A 85 5.85 -26.54 -1.48
CA ASN A 85 7.16 -26.73 -2.12
C ASN A 85 8.21 -27.05 -1.03
N PRO A 86 8.15 -28.22 -0.38
CA PRO A 86 9.05 -28.55 0.71
C PRO A 86 10.49 -28.73 0.19
N LEU A 87 11.44 -28.19 0.95
CA LEU A 87 12.87 -28.31 0.65
C LEU A 87 13.37 -29.71 1.06
N GLN A 88 13.76 -30.54 0.08
CA GLN A 88 14.33 -31.87 0.36
C GLN A 88 15.72 -31.77 1.00
N GLN A 89 15.96 -32.50 2.09
CA GLN A 89 17.24 -32.49 2.81
C GLN A 89 18.13 -33.67 2.41
N PRO A 90 19.48 -33.51 2.45
CA PRO A 90 20.23 -32.30 2.80
C PRO A 90 20.41 -31.35 1.60
N VAL A 91 20.49 -30.05 1.87
CA VAL A 91 20.59 -28.98 0.85
C VAL A 91 21.55 -27.90 1.29
N ALA A 92 22.34 -27.40 0.34
CA ALA A 92 23.33 -26.35 0.56
C ALA A 92 22.66 -25.04 1.05
N HIS A 93 23.42 -24.24 1.79
CA HIS A 93 22.96 -22.95 2.32
C HIS A 93 22.43 -22.02 1.23
N LEU A 94 23.10 -21.97 0.06
CA LEU A 94 22.66 -21.15 -1.07
C LEU A 94 21.30 -21.58 -1.60
N THR A 95 21.07 -22.88 -1.77
CA THR A 95 19.79 -23.44 -2.23
C THR A 95 18.67 -23.15 -1.25
N ARG A 96 18.95 -23.20 0.05
CA ARG A 96 18.00 -22.81 1.10
C ARG A 96 17.63 -21.33 1.02
N ALA A 97 18.61 -20.46 0.81
CA ALA A 97 18.37 -19.03 0.65
C ALA A 97 17.55 -18.72 -0.61
N GLN A 98 17.88 -19.36 -1.74
CA GLN A 98 17.12 -19.26 -2.99
C GLN A 98 15.65 -19.67 -2.80
N TRP A 99 15.42 -20.78 -2.10
CA TRP A 99 14.06 -21.23 -1.78
C TRP A 99 13.27 -20.25 -0.91
N TYR A 100 13.89 -19.66 0.12
CA TYR A 100 13.24 -18.60 0.90
C TYR A 100 12.92 -17.37 0.05
N ASN A 101 13.82 -16.98 -0.85
CA ASN A 101 13.58 -15.87 -1.76
C ASN A 101 12.46 -16.17 -2.76
N GLN A 102 12.38 -17.38 -3.29
CA GLN A 102 11.28 -17.82 -4.15
C GLN A 102 9.93 -17.74 -3.43
N ALA A 103 9.87 -18.15 -2.16
CA ALA A 103 8.65 -18.03 -1.35
C ALA A 103 8.21 -16.57 -1.18
N LYS A 104 9.18 -15.66 -0.91
CA LYS A 104 8.93 -14.22 -0.80
C LYS A 104 8.47 -13.60 -2.11
N SER A 105 9.14 -13.92 -3.21
CA SER A 105 8.76 -13.43 -4.55
C SER A 105 7.36 -13.90 -4.93
N PHE A 106 7.05 -15.18 -4.72
CA PHE A 106 5.71 -15.72 -4.97
C PHE A 106 4.62 -14.99 -4.17
N ALA A 107 4.86 -14.79 -2.86
CA ALA A 107 3.92 -14.08 -2.00
C ALA A 107 3.71 -12.63 -2.46
N ALA A 108 4.80 -11.94 -2.79
CA ALA A 108 4.73 -10.57 -3.27
C ALA A 108 3.96 -10.45 -4.59
N GLU A 109 4.31 -11.27 -5.59
CA GLU A 109 3.66 -11.26 -6.91
C GLU A 109 2.17 -11.62 -6.82
N SER A 110 1.82 -12.61 -5.98
CA SER A 110 0.43 -13.01 -5.78
C SER A 110 -0.40 -11.87 -5.19
N LEU A 111 0.11 -11.19 -4.17
CA LEU A 111 -0.56 -10.04 -3.56
C LEU A 111 -0.67 -8.85 -4.49
N LEU A 112 0.38 -8.54 -5.25
CA LEU A 112 0.35 -7.46 -6.23
C LEU A 112 -0.71 -7.70 -7.30
N ASN A 113 -0.84 -8.94 -7.77
CA ASN A 113 -1.88 -9.30 -8.73
C ASN A 113 -3.27 -9.15 -8.13
N SER A 114 -3.48 -9.62 -6.90
CA SER A 114 -4.77 -9.47 -6.20
C SER A 114 -5.14 -8.01 -5.96
N LEU A 115 -4.19 -7.18 -5.50
CA LEU A 115 -4.39 -5.75 -5.27
C LEU A 115 -4.71 -5.02 -6.57
N ASN A 116 -3.98 -5.30 -7.66
CA ASN A 116 -4.27 -4.74 -8.97
C ASN A 116 -5.70 -5.07 -9.43
N GLN A 117 -6.12 -6.33 -9.30
CA GLN A 117 -7.47 -6.74 -9.66
C GLN A 117 -8.54 -6.04 -8.82
N GLN A 118 -8.31 -5.88 -7.51
CA GLN A 118 -9.23 -5.15 -6.63
C GLN A 118 -9.35 -3.68 -7.02
N MET A 119 -8.23 -3.01 -7.31
CA MET A 119 -8.25 -1.61 -7.71
C MET A 119 -8.91 -1.41 -9.07
N GLN A 120 -8.74 -2.36 -9.99
CA GLN A 120 -9.40 -2.34 -11.30
C GLN A 120 -10.90 -2.61 -11.20
N SER A 121 -11.35 -3.56 -10.38
CA SER A 121 -12.80 -3.83 -10.23
C SER A 121 -13.54 -2.67 -9.58
N LEU A 122 -12.90 -1.94 -8.66
CA LEU A 122 -13.43 -0.72 -8.06
C LEU A 122 -13.55 0.46 -9.05
N ARG A 123 -12.85 0.39 -10.20
CA ARG A 123 -13.00 1.34 -11.30
C ARG A 123 -14.24 1.04 -12.16
N GLU A 124 -14.66 -0.23 -12.19
CA GLU A 124 -15.71 -0.73 -13.09
C GLU A 124 -17.11 -0.72 -12.48
N GLU A 125 -17.30 -0.36 -11.20
CA GLU A 125 -18.64 -0.18 -10.65
C GLU A 125 -19.34 1.00 -11.35
N PRO A 126 -20.38 0.75 -12.17
CA PRO A 126 -21.14 1.83 -12.75
C PRO A 126 -22.04 2.41 -11.65
N GLN A 127 -22.06 3.74 -11.54
CA GLN A 127 -23.17 4.43 -10.90
C GLN A 127 -24.49 4.01 -11.57
N GLY A 128 -25.21 3.09 -10.93
CA GLY A 128 -26.48 2.57 -11.41
C GLY A 128 -26.94 1.44 -10.49
N THR A 129 -27.55 1.77 -9.36
CA THR A 129 -29.01 1.79 -9.30
C THR A 129 -29.49 2.70 -8.17
N ALA A 130 -29.51 4.01 -8.44
CA ALA A 130 -30.55 4.86 -7.88
C ALA A 130 -31.59 5.07 -8.99
N LYS A 131 -32.76 4.44 -8.86
CA LYS A 131 -34.07 4.98 -9.25
C LYS A 131 -35.19 4.00 -8.87
N HIS A 132 -35.98 4.48 -7.90
CA HIS A 132 -37.41 4.27 -7.62
C HIS A 132 -38.00 2.86 -7.60
#